data_AF-A0A1U9Z0P0-F1
#
_entry.id   AF-A0A1U9Z0P0-F1
#
_cell.length_a   1.000
_cell.length_b   1.000
_cell.length_c   1.000
_cell.angle_alpha   90.00
_cell.angle_beta   90.00
_cell.angle_gamma   90.00
#
_symmetry.space_group_name_H-M   'P 1'
#
loop_
_entity.id
_entity.type
_entity.pdbx_description
1 polymer ?
#
loop_
_entity_poly.entity_id
_entity_poly.type
_entity_poly.pdbx_seq_one_letter_code
_entity_poly.pdbx_strand_id
1 'polypeptide(L)'
;MKRILSSLTDGRGFDITLVAVPLAFLFLLSGLPLLYNVLMSFQEVDMFSMGQLARPFVGFRNYVDLFSQPETFGILLNTAVFVLASIAGQFVLGFGLALFFGTQFPGASWLRGLFLVSWVMPGLVVGAIWNWILSGDYGVLNFLLTSTGLTDGNIYWRSDPSYSLWAVILANIWLGTSFNMILLSVGLSSIPRDLYEASELDGANVFQRFWTITLPMMRSTIGAVVALGLIFTLQQFDLFAAITDGGPNNSSNVAQYWAWDLSFRQYDFAKGATVSVIMIVFVMFASLVYVRSTRHEVRG
;
A
#
# COMPACT_ATOMS: atom_id res chain seq x y z
N MET A 1 18.11 -26.01 -36.54
CA MET A 1 18.00 -24.53 -36.58
C MET A 1 16.82 -24.01 -37.40
N LYS A 2 16.66 -24.31 -38.70
CA LYS A 2 15.55 -23.77 -39.52
C LYS A 2 14.13 -24.02 -38.96
N ARG A 3 13.87 -25.19 -38.36
CA ARG A 3 12.56 -25.55 -37.77
C ARG A 3 12.23 -24.82 -36.46
N ILE A 4 13.25 -24.38 -35.72
CA ILE A 4 13.11 -23.59 -34.48
C ILE A 4 12.86 -22.13 -34.88
N LEU A 5 13.64 -21.61 -35.83
CA LEU A 5 13.47 -20.26 -36.38
C LEU A 5 12.11 -20.08 -37.08
N SER A 6 11.60 -21.09 -37.79
CA SER A 6 10.25 -21.01 -38.37
C SER A 6 9.13 -21.10 -37.34
N SER A 7 9.34 -21.80 -36.21
CA SER A 7 8.36 -21.82 -35.11
C SER A 7 8.31 -20.52 -34.32
N LEU A 8 9.38 -19.72 -34.39
CA LEU A 8 9.47 -18.39 -33.78
C LEU A 8 8.74 -17.33 -34.59
N THR A 9 8.41 -17.58 -35.86
CA THR A 9 7.73 -16.62 -36.73
C THR A 9 6.26 -16.95 -36.95
N ASP A 10 5.87 -18.23 -36.95
CA ASP A 10 4.47 -18.66 -37.05
C ASP A 10 4.20 -19.93 -36.21
N GLY A 11 3.29 -19.84 -35.24
CA GLY A 11 2.81 -20.94 -34.40
C GLY A 11 3.23 -20.87 -32.92
N ARG A 12 3.04 -21.98 -32.18
CA ARG A 12 3.24 -22.05 -30.71
C ARG A 12 4.61 -21.57 -30.21
N GLY A 13 5.65 -21.57 -31.04
CA GLY A 13 6.98 -21.08 -30.66
C GLY A 13 7.07 -19.54 -30.60
N PHE A 14 6.28 -18.84 -31.41
CA PHE A 14 6.12 -17.38 -31.34
C PHE A 14 5.38 -16.99 -30.06
N ASP A 15 4.27 -17.69 -29.74
CA ASP A 15 3.50 -17.47 -28.50
C ASP A 15 4.35 -17.69 -27.24
N ILE A 16 5.12 -18.79 -27.19
CA ILE A 16 6.05 -19.05 -26.08
C ILE A 16 7.09 -17.95 -25.97
N THR A 17 7.62 -17.47 -27.09
CA THR A 17 8.67 -16.43 -27.09
C THR A 17 8.11 -15.09 -26.62
N LEU A 18 6.91 -14.72 -27.07
CA LEU A 18 6.19 -13.54 -26.62
C LEU A 18 5.98 -13.50 -25.11
N VAL A 19 5.75 -14.66 -24.48
CA VAL A 19 5.58 -14.76 -23.01
C VAL A 19 6.92 -14.94 -22.30
N ALA A 20 7.86 -15.69 -22.87
CA ALA A 20 9.14 -15.99 -22.24
C ALA A 20 10.03 -14.73 -22.13
N VAL A 21 10.01 -13.83 -23.11
CA VAL A 21 10.79 -12.58 -23.07
C VAL A 21 10.42 -11.69 -21.87
N PRO A 22 9.14 -11.30 -21.64
CA PRO A 22 8.77 -10.49 -20.49
C PRO A 22 8.94 -11.26 -19.17
N LEU A 23 8.70 -12.57 -19.13
CA LEU A 23 8.95 -13.37 -17.92
C LEU A 23 10.43 -13.44 -17.56
N ALA A 24 11.30 -13.64 -18.56
CA ALA A 24 12.74 -13.62 -18.36
C ALA A 24 13.20 -12.24 -17.90
N PHE A 25 12.68 -11.16 -18.49
CA PHE A 25 12.95 -9.79 -18.05
C PHE A 25 12.55 -9.56 -16.58
N LEU A 26 11.31 -9.94 -16.20
CA LEU A 26 10.83 -9.83 -14.83
C LEU A 26 11.65 -10.68 -13.86
N PHE A 27 12.00 -11.91 -14.24
CA PHE A 27 12.81 -12.79 -13.41
C PHE A 27 14.22 -12.23 -13.22
N LEU A 28 14.87 -11.76 -14.28
CA LEU A 28 16.23 -11.24 -14.21
C LEU A 28 16.33 -9.92 -13.44
N LEU A 29 15.40 -8.98 -13.65
CA LEU A 29 15.48 -7.65 -13.05
C LEU A 29 14.76 -7.50 -11.71
N SER A 30 13.76 -8.34 -11.42
CA SER A 30 13.02 -8.28 -10.15
C SER A 30 13.17 -9.56 -9.33
N GLY A 31 13.08 -10.73 -9.99
CA GLY A 31 13.22 -12.03 -9.31
C GLY A 31 14.60 -12.24 -8.71
N LEU A 32 15.68 -12.01 -9.48
CA LEU A 32 17.06 -12.22 -8.99
C LEU A 32 17.43 -11.29 -7.83
N PRO A 33 17.19 -9.96 -7.86
CA PRO A 33 17.45 -9.11 -6.69
C PRO A 33 16.65 -9.51 -5.46
N LEU A 34 15.40 -9.95 -5.64
CA LEU A 34 14.57 -10.42 -4.53
C LEU A 34 15.12 -11.70 -3.92
N LEU A 35 15.52 -12.68 -4.74
CA LEU A 35 16.17 -13.91 -4.27
C LEU A 35 17.51 -13.62 -3.58
N TYR A 36 18.30 -12.71 -4.14
CA TYR A 36 19.55 -12.27 -3.53
C TYR A 36 19.31 -11.58 -2.18
N ASN A 37 18.27 -10.73 -2.07
CA ASN A 37 17.88 -10.13 -0.80
C ASN A 37 17.44 -11.17 0.24
N VAL A 38 16.70 -12.20 -0.18
CA VAL A 38 16.37 -13.33 0.69
C VAL A 38 17.64 -14.04 1.15
N LEU A 39 18.57 -14.31 0.25
CA LEU A 39 19.83 -14.96 0.58
C LEU A 39 20.69 -14.12 1.54
N MET A 40 20.73 -12.79 1.37
CA MET A 40 21.40 -11.88 2.30
C MET A 40 20.83 -11.94 3.72
N SER A 41 19.52 -12.17 3.88
CA SER A 41 18.91 -12.31 5.22
C SER A 41 19.42 -13.52 6.03
N PHE A 42 20.03 -14.51 5.37
CA PHE A 42 20.65 -15.68 6.02
C PHE A 42 22.18 -15.63 6.05
N GLN A 43 22.78 -14.55 5.58
CA GLN A 43 24.22 -14.36 5.52
C GLN A 43 24.68 -13.22 6.41
N GLU A 44 25.96 -13.24 6.76
CA GLU A 44 26.62 -12.08 7.35
C GLU A 44 26.93 -11.08 6.22
N VAL A 45 26.30 -9.91 6.29
CA VAL A 45 26.46 -8.85 5.28
C VAL A 45 26.64 -7.50 5.96
N ASP A 46 27.80 -6.91 5.74
CA ASP A 46 28.20 -5.59 6.19
C ASP A 46 28.74 -4.75 5.01
N MET A 47 29.15 -3.51 5.31
CA MET A 47 29.68 -2.58 4.32
C MET A 47 30.91 -3.11 3.55
N PHE A 48 31.72 -3.98 4.17
CA PHE A 48 32.97 -4.47 3.59
C PHE A 48 32.81 -5.79 2.83
N SER A 49 31.78 -6.57 3.16
CA SER A 49 31.44 -7.85 2.54
C SER A 49 30.39 -7.73 1.43
N MET A 50 29.71 -6.58 1.29
CA MET A 50 28.67 -6.34 0.26
C MET A 50 29.17 -6.56 -1.19
N GLY A 51 30.47 -6.36 -1.46
CA GLY A 51 31.08 -6.63 -2.76
C GLY A 51 31.49 -8.09 -3.00
N GLN A 52 31.46 -8.94 -1.97
CA GLN A 52 31.88 -10.33 -2.05
C GLN A 52 30.69 -11.23 -2.43
N LEU A 53 30.92 -12.16 -3.37
CA LEU A 53 29.91 -13.13 -3.82
C LEU A 53 29.70 -14.30 -2.84
N ALA A 54 30.74 -14.68 -2.09
CA ALA A 54 30.69 -15.76 -1.11
C ALA A 54 30.82 -15.15 0.29
N ARG A 55 29.78 -15.32 1.11
CA ARG A 55 29.72 -14.82 2.49
C ARG A 55 29.40 -15.96 3.46
N PRO A 56 29.82 -15.86 4.73
CA PRO A 56 29.42 -16.81 5.76
C PRO A 56 27.90 -16.91 5.86
N PHE A 57 27.39 -18.14 5.85
CA PHE A 57 25.98 -18.41 6.10
C PHE A 57 25.75 -18.51 7.60
N VAL A 58 24.92 -17.63 8.14
CA VAL A 58 24.62 -17.54 9.58
C VAL A 58 23.24 -18.11 9.94
N GLY A 59 22.51 -18.62 8.95
CA GLY A 59 21.18 -19.19 9.15
C GLY A 59 20.20 -18.16 9.72
N PHE A 60 19.48 -18.52 10.79
CA PHE A 60 18.46 -17.66 11.40
C PHE A 60 19.00 -16.63 12.40
N ARG A 61 20.33 -16.50 12.55
CA ARG A 61 20.92 -15.58 13.53
C ARG A 61 20.44 -14.14 13.35
N ASN A 62 20.40 -13.63 12.12
CA ASN A 62 19.93 -12.28 11.82
C ASN A 62 18.48 -12.04 12.29
N TYR A 63 17.62 -13.07 12.19
CA TYR A 63 16.24 -12.99 12.67
C TYR A 63 16.18 -12.94 14.20
N VAL A 64 16.97 -13.76 14.89
CA VAL A 64 17.06 -13.75 16.36
C VAL A 64 17.59 -12.40 16.84
N ASP A 65 18.65 -11.88 16.21
CA ASP A 65 19.25 -10.58 16.54
C ASP A 65 18.28 -9.42 16.25
N LEU A 66 17.44 -9.54 15.21
CA LEU A 66 16.37 -8.58 14.94
C LEU A 66 15.31 -8.61 16.04
N PHE A 67 14.75 -9.77 16.36
CA PHE A 67 13.68 -9.88 17.38
C PHE A 67 14.16 -9.64 18.82
N SER A 68 15.47 -9.65 19.06
CA SER A 68 16.06 -9.28 20.36
C SER A 68 16.16 -7.77 20.58
N GLN A 69 15.99 -6.96 19.53
CA GLN A 69 15.99 -5.50 19.64
C GLN A 69 14.68 -4.99 20.27
N PRO A 70 14.75 -4.09 21.28
CA PRO A 70 13.56 -3.55 21.95
C PRO A 70 12.55 -2.87 21.02
N GLU A 71 13.01 -2.24 19.94
CA GLU A 71 12.20 -1.48 18.99
C GLU A 71 11.42 -2.36 18.00
N THR A 72 11.86 -3.60 17.76
CA THR A 72 11.35 -4.45 16.68
C THR A 72 9.84 -4.66 16.77
N PHE A 73 9.34 -5.01 17.96
CA PHE A 73 7.91 -5.24 18.13
C PHE A 73 7.10 -3.94 17.95
N GLY A 74 7.62 -2.81 18.44
CA GLY A 74 7.00 -1.50 18.27
C GLY A 74 6.89 -1.12 16.79
N ILE A 75 7.95 -1.28 16.01
CA ILE A 75 7.97 -0.98 14.58
C ILE A 75 7.03 -1.91 13.79
N LEU A 76 6.98 -3.20 14.13
CA LEU A 76 6.04 -4.14 13.49
C LEU A 76 4.58 -3.82 13.83
N LEU A 77 4.30 -3.43 15.08
CA LEU A 77 2.97 -2.97 15.48
C LEU A 77 2.58 -1.68 14.75
N ASN A 78 3.48 -0.69 14.68
CA ASN A 78 3.29 0.53 13.93
C ASN A 78 3.00 0.24 12.45
N THR A 79 3.71 -0.72 11.86
CA THR A 79 3.47 -1.17 10.48
C THR A 79 2.06 -1.72 10.32
N ALA A 80 1.61 -2.57 11.24
CA ALA A 80 0.25 -3.12 11.20
C ALA A 80 -0.81 -2.03 11.39
N VAL A 81 -0.63 -1.12 12.35
CA VAL A 81 -1.53 0.01 12.61
C VAL A 81 -1.59 0.93 11.39
N PHE A 82 -0.44 1.30 10.84
CA PHE A 82 -0.34 2.14 9.65
C PHE A 82 -1.09 1.55 8.46
N VAL A 83 -0.86 0.26 8.18
CA VAL A 83 -1.51 -0.45 7.06
C VAL A 83 -3.02 -0.53 7.27
N LEU A 84 -3.47 -1.02 8.43
CA LEU A 84 -4.89 -1.23 8.69
C LEU A 84 -5.66 0.08 8.74
N ALA A 85 -5.15 1.09 9.45
CA ALA A 85 -5.80 2.39 9.57
C ALA A 85 -5.82 3.13 8.22
N SER A 86 -4.72 3.07 7.45
CA SER A 86 -4.67 3.69 6.13
C SER A 86 -5.67 3.04 5.18
N ILE A 87 -5.65 1.71 5.03
CA ILE A 87 -6.56 1.01 4.10
C ILE A 87 -8.02 1.24 4.51
N ALA A 88 -8.33 1.15 5.81
CA ALA A 88 -9.68 1.40 6.30
C ALA A 88 -10.13 2.84 5.96
N GLY A 89 -9.31 3.85 6.25
CA GLY A 89 -9.63 5.25 5.94
C GLY A 89 -9.76 5.51 4.44
N GLN A 90 -8.80 5.04 3.65
CA GLN A 90 -8.80 5.15 2.19
C GLN A 90 -10.01 4.48 1.56
N PHE A 91 -10.38 3.29 2.05
CA PHE A 91 -11.54 2.55 1.57
C PHE A 91 -12.84 3.27 1.93
N VAL A 92 -13.02 3.67 3.19
CA VAL A 92 -14.25 4.34 3.64
C VAL A 92 -14.46 5.65 2.90
N LEU A 93 -13.44 6.51 2.84
CA LEU A 93 -13.54 7.79 2.14
C LEU A 93 -13.65 7.58 0.63
N GLY A 94 -12.85 6.70 0.04
CA GLY A 94 -12.88 6.41 -1.39
C GLY A 94 -14.22 5.83 -1.84
N PHE A 95 -14.79 4.90 -1.06
CA PHE A 95 -16.09 4.31 -1.37
C PHE A 95 -17.23 5.31 -1.18
N GLY A 96 -17.19 6.12 -0.12
CA GLY A 96 -18.14 7.21 0.08
C GLY A 96 -18.14 8.20 -1.09
N LEU A 97 -16.96 8.61 -1.56
CA LEU A 97 -16.81 9.46 -2.73
C LEU A 97 -17.28 8.77 -4.03
N ALA A 98 -17.01 7.46 -4.19
CA ALA A 98 -17.48 6.70 -5.33
C ALA A 98 -19.01 6.65 -5.42
N LEU A 99 -19.68 6.42 -4.28
CA LEU A 99 -21.14 6.49 -4.18
C LEU A 99 -21.66 7.90 -4.46
N PHE A 100 -21.04 8.92 -3.87
CA PHE A 100 -21.41 10.32 -4.06
C PHE A 100 -21.35 10.73 -5.54
N PHE A 101 -20.23 10.45 -6.21
CA PHE A 101 -20.07 10.78 -7.64
C PHE A 101 -20.86 9.85 -8.57
N GLY A 102 -21.32 8.70 -8.08
CA GLY A 102 -22.23 7.80 -8.78
C GLY A 102 -23.62 8.40 -9.06
N THR A 103 -24.00 9.47 -8.36
CA THR A 103 -25.30 10.16 -8.54
C THR A 103 -25.39 11.04 -9.80
N GLN A 104 -24.28 11.24 -10.53
CA GLN A 104 -24.24 11.92 -11.83
C GLN A 104 -24.76 13.38 -11.85
N PHE A 105 -24.47 14.19 -10.83
CA PHE A 105 -24.82 15.62 -10.81
C PHE A 105 -23.97 16.50 -11.75
N PRO A 106 -24.43 17.72 -12.12
CA PRO A 106 -23.66 18.63 -12.98
C PRO A 106 -22.28 18.96 -12.39
N GLY A 107 -21.22 18.76 -13.17
CA GLY A 107 -19.84 18.99 -12.73
C GLY A 107 -19.17 17.80 -12.03
N ALA A 108 -19.87 16.69 -11.79
CA ALA A 108 -19.31 15.50 -11.14
C ALA A 108 -18.06 14.95 -11.83
N SER A 109 -17.96 15.04 -13.17
CA SER A 109 -16.76 14.60 -13.90
C SER A 109 -15.55 15.49 -13.62
N TRP A 110 -15.74 16.80 -13.51
CA TRP A 110 -14.67 17.74 -13.26
C TRP A 110 -14.16 17.63 -11.81
N LEU A 111 -15.08 17.56 -10.85
CA LEU A 111 -14.74 17.35 -9.45
C LEU A 111 -14.02 16.01 -9.22
N ARG A 112 -14.47 14.92 -9.87
CA ARG A 112 -13.73 13.64 -9.86
C ARG A 112 -12.28 13.82 -10.32
N GLY A 113 -12.07 14.59 -11.39
CA GLY A 113 -10.74 14.94 -11.90
C GLY A 113 -9.86 15.65 -10.88
N LEU A 114 -10.43 16.59 -10.10
CA LEU A 114 -9.67 17.28 -9.04
C LEU A 114 -9.20 16.34 -7.93
N PHE A 115 -10.01 15.35 -7.54
CA PHE A 115 -9.59 14.37 -6.54
C PHE A 115 -8.39 13.55 -7.04
N LEU A 116 -8.27 13.29 -8.34
CA LEU A 116 -7.16 12.51 -8.91
C LEU A 116 -5.77 13.13 -8.67
N VAL A 117 -5.73 14.44 -8.43
CA VAL A 117 -4.48 15.17 -8.19
C VAL A 117 -3.70 14.54 -7.04
N SER A 118 -4.36 14.09 -5.97
CA SER A 118 -3.63 13.52 -4.83
C SER A 118 -2.86 12.24 -5.22
N TRP A 119 -3.43 11.39 -6.09
CA TRP A 119 -2.82 10.12 -6.50
C TRP A 119 -1.71 10.29 -7.55
N VAL A 120 -1.80 11.31 -8.41
CA VAL A 120 -0.82 11.54 -9.48
C VAL A 120 0.46 12.19 -8.96
N MET A 121 0.41 12.85 -7.79
CA MET A 121 1.59 13.49 -7.21
C MET A 121 2.62 12.47 -6.70
N PRO A 122 3.93 12.77 -6.82
CA PRO A 122 4.96 11.99 -6.16
C PRO A 122 4.75 11.96 -4.63
N GLY A 123 5.03 10.82 -3.99
CA GLY A 123 4.84 10.64 -2.55
C GLY A 123 5.60 11.67 -1.72
N LEU A 124 6.82 12.04 -2.13
CA LEU A 124 7.61 13.08 -1.46
C LEU A 124 6.96 14.47 -1.52
N VAL A 125 6.28 14.80 -2.62
CA VAL A 125 5.56 16.08 -2.76
C VAL A 125 4.35 16.10 -1.83
N VAL A 126 3.62 14.98 -1.76
CA VAL A 126 2.51 14.80 -0.82
C VAL A 126 3.02 14.96 0.61
N GLY A 127 4.15 14.33 0.94
CA GLY A 127 4.81 14.45 2.24
C GLY A 127 5.17 15.89 2.59
N ALA A 128 5.72 16.66 1.66
CA ALA A 128 6.05 18.07 1.87
C ALA A 128 4.80 18.94 2.14
N ILE A 129 3.72 18.72 1.38
CA ILE A 129 2.44 19.42 1.60
C ILE A 129 1.91 19.10 3.01
N TRP A 130 1.90 17.82 3.38
CA TRP A 130 1.41 17.39 4.69
C TRP A 130 2.32 17.85 5.83
N ASN A 131 3.63 17.95 5.62
CA ASN A 131 4.56 18.54 6.59
C ASN A 131 4.17 19.99 6.95
N TRP A 132 3.76 20.78 5.94
CA TRP A 132 3.25 22.13 6.15
C TRP A 132 1.87 22.14 6.83
N ILE A 133 0.92 21.33 6.35
CA ILE A 133 -0.44 21.24 6.93
C ILE A 133 -0.40 20.85 8.42
N LEU A 134 0.50 19.92 8.76
CA LEU A 134 0.69 19.36 10.11
C LEU A 134 1.69 20.15 10.95
N SER A 135 2.13 21.33 10.51
CA SER A 135 3.02 22.18 11.27
C SER A 135 2.39 22.56 12.62
N GLY A 136 3.17 22.44 13.70
CA GLY A 136 2.71 22.74 15.06
C GLY A 136 2.26 24.20 15.21
N ASP A 137 3.09 25.13 14.73
CA ASP A 137 2.93 26.56 15.02
C ASP A 137 2.04 27.31 14.02
N TYR A 138 2.01 26.87 12.76
CA TYR A 138 1.34 27.57 11.65
C TYR A 138 0.58 26.62 10.71
N GLY A 139 0.40 25.36 11.09
CA GLY A 139 -0.29 24.37 10.27
C GLY A 139 -1.79 24.64 10.19
N VAL A 140 -2.35 24.48 9.00
CA VAL A 140 -3.78 24.67 8.74
C VAL A 140 -4.63 23.70 9.57
N LEU A 141 -4.15 22.47 9.81
CA LEU A 141 -4.92 21.51 10.59
C LEU A 141 -5.08 21.96 12.06
N ASN A 142 -4.01 22.45 12.69
CA ASN A 142 -4.09 22.99 14.05
C ASN A 142 -4.99 24.23 14.11
N PHE A 143 -4.91 25.12 13.12
CA PHE A 143 -5.80 26.27 13.04
C PHE A 143 -7.28 25.85 13.00
N LEU A 144 -7.64 24.83 12.21
CA LEU A 144 -9.01 24.32 12.14
C LEU A 144 -9.45 23.66 13.46
N LEU A 145 -8.59 22.85 14.09
CA LEU A 145 -8.93 22.16 15.33
C LEU A 145 -9.11 23.12 16.51
N THR A 146 -8.23 24.11 16.62
CA THR A 146 -8.32 25.13 17.68
C THR A 146 -9.49 26.10 17.45
N SER A 147 -9.74 26.54 16.22
CA SER A 147 -10.86 27.45 15.91
C SER A 147 -12.24 26.82 16.08
N THR A 148 -12.36 25.50 15.91
CA THR A 148 -13.60 24.75 16.17
C THR A 148 -13.79 24.37 17.64
N GLY A 149 -12.79 24.62 18.50
CA GLY A 149 -12.80 24.24 19.91
C GLY A 149 -12.65 22.73 20.14
N LEU A 150 -12.20 21.97 19.15
CA LEU A 150 -11.91 20.53 19.29
C LEU A 150 -10.65 20.28 20.13
N THR A 151 -9.74 21.25 20.19
CA THR A 151 -8.49 21.19 20.94
C THR A 151 -8.19 22.52 21.62
N ASP A 152 -7.77 22.48 22.88
CA ASP A 152 -7.41 23.68 23.66
C ASP A 152 -6.05 24.29 23.26
N GLY A 153 -5.28 23.58 22.43
CA GLY A 153 -3.95 24.02 21.99
C GLY A 153 -3.45 23.28 20.76
N ASN A 154 -2.29 23.69 20.27
CA ASN A 154 -1.67 23.12 19.07
C ASN A 154 -1.16 21.70 19.33
N ILE A 155 -1.44 20.79 18.38
CA ILE A 155 -0.90 19.43 18.39
C ILE A 155 0.42 19.43 17.61
N TYR A 156 1.48 18.91 18.22
CA TYR A 156 2.79 18.75 17.57
C TYR A 156 2.87 17.40 16.86
N TRP A 157 2.11 17.28 15.76
CA TRP A 157 1.90 16.04 14.99
C TRP A 157 3.16 15.24 14.68
N ARG A 158 4.31 15.90 14.48
CA ARG A 158 5.58 15.25 14.10
C ARG A 158 6.50 14.97 15.28
N SER A 159 6.39 15.74 16.36
CA SER A 159 7.35 15.73 17.48
C SER A 159 6.80 15.03 18.73
N ASP A 160 5.49 14.82 18.81
CA ASP A 160 4.86 14.05 19.88
C ASP A 160 4.75 12.56 19.46
N PRO A 161 5.34 11.62 20.22
CA PRO A 161 5.25 10.18 19.94
C PRO A 161 3.81 9.65 19.82
N SER A 162 2.83 10.31 20.42
CA SER A 162 1.43 9.90 20.41
C SER A 162 0.74 10.20 19.08
N TYR A 163 1.26 11.16 18.31
CA TYR A 163 0.65 11.66 17.07
C TYR A 163 1.50 11.43 15.82
N SER A 164 2.79 11.14 15.97
CA SER A 164 3.74 10.97 14.85
C SER A 164 3.32 9.92 13.82
N LEU A 165 2.79 8.78 14.26
CA LEU A 165 2.28 7.76 13.32
C LEU A 165 1.00 8.24 12.62
N TRP A 166 0.11 8.91 13.35
CA TRP A 166 -1.16 9.44 12.81
C TRP A 166 -0.93 10.54 11.76
N ALA A 167 0.11 11.35 11.93
CA ALA A 167 0.54 12.33 10.93
C ALA A 167 0.73 11.69 9.55
N VAL A 168 1.45 10.56 9.50
CA VAL A 168 1.70 9.83 8.26
C VAL A 168 0.47 9.07 7.78
N ILE A 169 -0.33 8.49 8.69
CA ILE A 169 -1.60 7.83 8.35
C ILE A 169 -2.56 8.79 7.65
N LEU A 170 -2.76 10.00 8.18
CA LEU A 170 -3.67 10.99 7.58
C LEU A 170 -3.21 11.39 6.17
N ALA A 171 -1.91 11.64 6.00
CA ALA A 171 -1.33 11.93 4.70
C ALA A 171 -1.53 10.77 3.71
N ASN A 172 -1.32 9.54 4.16
CA ASN A 172 -1.48 8.35 3.34
C ASN A 172 -2.96 8.08 3.00
N ILE A 173 -3.89 8.38 3.91
CA ILE A 173 -5.33 8.28 3.63
C ILE A 173 -5.71 9.21 2.50
N TRP A 174 -5.27 10.46 2.54
CA TRP A 174 -5.55 11.43 1.49
C TRP A 174 -4.94 11.04 0.14
N LEU A 175 -3.71 10.53 0.17
CA LEU A 175 -3.01 10.02 -1.02
C LEU A 175 -3.78 8.87 -1.69
N GLY A 176 -4.20 7.87 -0.90
CA GLY A 176 -4.84 6.66 -1.43
C GLY A 176 -6.32 6.82 -1.78
N THR A 177 -7.03 7.74 -1.12
CA THR A 177 -8.50 7.93 -1.29
C THR A 177 -8.92 8.03 -2.76
N SER A 178 -8.15 8.74 -3.58
CA SER A 178 -8.48 8.97 -4.99
C SER A 178 -8.35 7.71 -5.85
N PHE A 179 -7.35 6.87 -5.57
CA PHE A 179 -7.21 5.56 -6.21
C PHE A 179 -8.40 4.66 -5.85
N ASN A 180 -8.74 4.57 -4.55
CA ASN A 180 -9.89 3.78 -4.08
C ASN A 180 -11.19 4.27 -4.72
N MET A 181 -11.43 5.58 -4.76
CA MET A 181 -12.61 6.17 -5.37
C MET A 181 -12.78 5.75 -6.83
N ILE A 182 -11.74 5.86 -7.66
CA ILE A 182 -11.84 5.49 -9.09
C ILE A 182 -12.16 4.01 -9.24
N LEU A 183 -11.37 3.15 -8.59
CA LEU A 183 -11.47 1.71 -8.79
C LEU A 183 -12.82 1.18 -8.30
N LEU A 184 -13.31 1.70 -7.18
CA LEU A 184 -14.65 1.39 -6.67
C LEU A 184 -15.76 1.97 -7.56
N SER A 185 -15.57 3.15 -8.16
CA SER A 185 -16.53 3.73 -9.12
C SER A 185 -16.70 2.84 -10.36
N VAL A 186 -15.61 2.23 -10.86
CA VAL A 186 -15.65 1.27 -11.96
C VAL A 186 -16.45 0.03 -11.57
N GLY A 187 -16.20 -0.52 -10.38
CA GLY A 187 -16.99 -1.65 -9.87
C GLY A 187 -18.47 -1.31 -9.73
N LEU A 188 -18.80 -0.16 -9.14
CA LEU A 188 -20.19 0.27 -8.95
C LEU A 188 -20.91 0.44 -10.28
N SER A 189 -20.21 0.95 -11.30
CA SER A 189 -20.76 1.14 -12.65
C SER A 189 -21.03 -0.16 -13.39
N SER A 190 -20.43 -1.28 -12.95
CA SER A 190 -20.65 -2.61 -13.54
C SER A 190 -21.94 -3.29 -13.07
N ILE A 191 -22.58 -2.77 -12.02
CA ILE A 191 -23.81 -3.34 -11.47
C ILE A 191 -24.99 -2.94 -12.38
N PRO A 192 -25.76 -3.89 -12.94
CA PRO A 192 -26.92 -3.59 -13.78
C PRO A 192 -27.95 -2.74 -13.03
N ARG A 193 -28.46 -1.69 -13.68
CA ARG A 193 -29.46 -0.78 -13.09
C ARG A 193 -30.78 -1.49 -12.78
N ASP A 194 -31.16 -2.46 -13.60
CA ASP A 194 -32.38 -3.25 -13.47
C ASP A 194 -32.51 -3.95 -12.10
N LEU A 195 -31.39 -4.32 -11.46
CA LEU A 195 -31.40 -4.90 -10.11
C LEU A 195 -31.86 -3.88 -9.06
N TYR A 196 -31.41 -2.63 -9.19
CA TYR A 196 -31.82 -1.56 -8.30
C TYR A 196 -33.28 -1.18 -8.53
N GLU A 197 -33.73 -1.13 -9.78
CA GLU A 197 -35.14 -0.85 -10.14
C GLU A 197 -36.08 -1.96 -9.64
N ALA A 198 -35.75 -3.23 -9.87
CA ALA A 198 -36.54 -4.36 -9.38
C ALA A 198 -36.66 -4.34 -7.85
N SER A 199 -35.55 -4.13 -7.14
CA SER A 199 -35.58 -4.06 -5.66
C SER A 199 -36.38 -2.87 -5.13
N GLU A 200 -36.45 -1.76 -5.88
CA GLU A 200 -37.27 -0.61 -5.50
C GLU A 200 -38.77 -0.89 -5.66
N LEU A 201 -39.15 -1.63 -6.71
CA LEU A 201 -40.52 -2.13 -6.88
C LEU A 201 -40.92 -3.09 -5.75
N ASP A 202 -39.97 -3.87 -5.24
CA ASP A 202 -40.16 -4.76 -4.07
C ASP A 202 -40.15 -4.01 -2.72
N GLY A 203 -40.02 -2.69 -2.73
CA GLY A 203 -40.05 -1.84 -1.52
C GLY A 203 -38.75 -1.84 -0.72
N ALA A 204 -37.63 -2.30 -1.30
CA ALA A 204 -36.34 -2.30 -0.62
C ALA A 204 -35.80 -0.87 -0.42
N ASN A 205 -35.51 -0.50 0.82
CA ASN A 205 -34.90 0.78 1.14
C ASN A 205 -33.41 0.83 0.75
N VAL A 206 -32.79 2.02 0.80
CA VAL A 206 -31.39 2.24 0.37
C VAL A 206 -30.40 1.38 1.16
N PHE A 207 -30.60 1.22 2.48
CA PHE A 207 -29.72 0.39 3.30
C PHE A 207 -29.84 -1.09 2.96
N GLN A 208 -31.06 -1.58 2.73
CA GLN A 208 -31.30 -2.95 2.26
C GLN A 208 -30.58 -3.18 0.94
N ARG A 209 -30.80 -2.32 -0.07
CA ARG A 209 -30.15 -2.41 -1.38
C ARG A 209 -28.62 -2.39 -1.28
N PHE A 210 -28.07 -1.56 -0.40
CA PHE A 210 -26.63 -1.51 -0.17
C PHE A 210 -26.06 -2.84 0.35
N TRP A 211 -26.67 -3.44 1.36
CA TRP A 211 -26.18 -4.68 1.96
C TRP A 211 -26.52 -5.94 1.15
N THR A 212 -27.61 -5.94 0.38
CA THR A 212 -28.06 -7.13 -0.37
C THR A 212 -27.64 -7.15 -1.84
N ILE A 213 -27.40 -5.98 -2.45
CA ILE A 213 -27.03 -5.86 -3.87
C ILE A 213 -25.63 -5.26 -3.98
N THR A 214 -25.45 -4.02 -3.53
CA THR A 214 -24.21 -3.27 -3.80
C THR A 214 -22.98 -3.95 -3.23
N LEU A 215 -22.92 -4.19 -1.92
CA LEU A 215 -21.74 -4.80 -1.29
C LEU A 215 -21.45 -6.22 -1.79
N PRO A 216 -22.43 -7.14 -1.89
CA PRO A 216 -22.18 -8.49 -2.41
C PRO A 216 -21.66 -8.50 -3.85
N MET A 217 -22.21 -7.66 -4.73
CA MET A 217 -21.75 -7.56 -6.12
C MET A 217 -20.38 -6.88 -6.24
N MET A 218 -20.05 -6.00 -5.30
CA MET A 218 -18.75 -5.32 -5.24
C MET A 218 -17.63 -6.18 -4.64
N ARG A 219 -17.91 -7.38 -4.12
CA ARG A 219 -16.92 -8.18 -3.35
C ARG A 219 -15.58 -8.38 -4.07
N SER A 220 -15.61 -8.63 -5.38
CA SER A 220 -14.41 -8.85 -6.19
C SER A 220 -13.60 -7.57 -6.34
N THR A 221 -14.27 -6.47 -6.68
CA THR A 221 -13.66 -5.14 -6.76
C THR A 221 -13.09 -4.68 -5.42
N ILE A 222 -13.83 -4.87 -4.32
CA ILE A 222 -13.38 -4.55 -2.96
C ILE A 222 -12.15 -5.39 -2.60
N GLY A 223 -12.16 -6.68 -2.89
CA GLY A 223 -11.02 -7.56 -2.68
C GLY A 223 -9.77 -7.07 -3.43
N ALA A 224 -9.92 -6.73 -4.72
CA ALA A 224 -8.83 -6.20 -5.53
C ALA A 224 -8.30 -4.87 -4.99
N VAL A 225 -9.19 -3.95 -4.63
CA VAL A 225 -8.88 -2.64 -4.05
C VAL A 225 -8.10 -2.77 -2.75
N VAL A 226 -8.54 -3.65 -1.85
CA VAL A 226 -7.87 -3.89 -0.55
C VAL A 226 -6.52 -4.57 -0.74
N ALA A 227 -6.41 -5.55 -1.65
CA ALA A 227 -5.16 -6.22 -1.95
C ALA A 227 -4.11 -5.27 -2.54
N LEU A 228 -4.50 -4.46 -3.53
CA LEU A 228 -3.63 -3.44 -4.12
C LEU A 228 -3.27 -2.36 -3.09
N GLY A 229 -4.24 -1.90 -2.30
CA GLY A 229 -4.02 -0.93 -1.22
C GLY A 229 -3.04 -1.42 -0.17
N LEU A 230 -3.07 -2.71 0.17
CA LEU A 230 -2.10 -3.34 1.07
C LEU A 230 -0.68 -3.31 0.51
N ILE A 231 -0.51 -3.65 -0.77
CA ILE A 231 0.80 -3.62 -1.43
C ILE A 231 1.35 -2.20 -1.45
N PHE A 232 0.57 -1.23 -1.90
CA PHE A 232 1.02 0.17 -1.98
C PHE A 232 1.29 0.78 -0.61
N THR A 233 0.46 0.48 0.39
CA THR A 233 0.65 1.03 1.74
C THR A 233 1.88 0.44 2.40
N LEU A 234 2.12 -0.88 2.30
CA LEU A 234 3.33 -1.50 2.86
C LEU A 234 4.61 -0.96 2.23
N GLN A 235 4.59 -0.60 0.95
CA GLN A 235 5.75 -0.06 0.24
C GLN A 235 5.99 1.43 0.51
N GLN A 236 5.14 2.07 1.31
CA GLN A 236 5.20 3.51 1.51
C GLN A 236 6.47 3.91 2.27
N PHE A 237 7.40 4.53 1.55
CA PHE A 237 8.65 5.06 2.08
C PHE A 237 8.61 6.60 2.13
N ASP A 238 8.16 7.22 1.04
CA ASP A 238 8.29 8.65 0.80
C ASP A 238 7.63 9.51 1.89
N LEU A 239 6.44 9.10 2.36
CA LEU A 239 5.74 9.87 3.39
C LEU A 239 6.46 9.84 4.74
N PHE A 240 7.08 8.71 5.10
CA PHE A 240 7.87 8.62 6.32
C PHE A 240 9.12 9.48 6.20
N ALA A 241 9.84 9.38 5.08
CA ALA A 241 11.03 10.19 4.82
C ALA A 241 10.75 11.71 4.80
N ALA A 242 9.57 12.13 4.33
CA ALA A 242 9.22 13.54 4.21
C ALA A 242 8.59 14.15 5.48
N ILE A 243 7.90 13.35 6.29
CA ILE A 243 7.11 13.87 7.42
C ILE A 243 7.80 13.64 8.76
N THR A 244 8.28 12.42 9.05
CA THR A 244 8.71 12.06 10.42
C THR A 244 10.10 11.47 10.51
N ASP A 245 10.69 11.00 9.41
CA ASP A 245 11.90 10.17 9.41
C ASP A 245 11.80 8.97 10.40
N GLY A 246 10.58 8.43 10.57
CA GLY A 246 10.27 7.35 11.53
C GLY A 246 10.26 7.79 13.01
N GLY A 247 10.54 9.06 13.29
CA GLY A 247 10.65 9.59 14.64
C GLY A 247 9.33 10.10 15.26
N PRO A 248 9.43 10.67 16.47
CA PRO A 248 10.58 10.61 17.38
C PRO A 248 10.77 9.20 17.98
N ASN A 249 12.01 8.78 18.23
CA ASN A 249 12.35 7.51 18.91
C ASN A 249 11.56 6.28 18.38
N ASN A 250 11.56 6.08 17.06
CA ASN A 250 10.81 5.01 16.37
C ASN A 250 9.28 5.00 16.56
N SER A 251 8.68 6.03 17.17
CA SER A 251 7.23 6.08 17.43
C SER A 251 6.36 6.06 16.18
N SER A 252 6.87 6.55 15.04
CA SER A 252 6.20 6.44 13.74
C SER A 252 6.89 5.49 12.77
N ASN A 253 7.98 4.85 13.18
CA ASN A 253 8.77 4.04 12.26
C ASN A 253 8.01 2.77 11.88
N VAL A 254 8.09 2.40 10.60
CA VAL A 254 7.47 1.21 10.01
C VAL A 254 8.53 0.36 9.32
N ALA A 255 8.25 -0.91 9.11
CA ALA A 255 9.20 -1.90 8.59
C ALA A 255 9.85 -1.46 7.28
N GLN A 256 9.10 -0.82 6.37
CA GLN A 256 9.64 -0.35 5.09
C GLN A 256 10.72 0.71 5.26
N TYR A 257 10.42 1.74 6.07
CA TYR A 257 11.39 2.82 6.33
C TYR A 257 12.57 2.29 7.16
N TRP A 258 12.31 1.42 8.14
CA TRP A 258 13.35 0.82 8.96
C TRP A 258 14.30 -0.08 8.15
N ALA A 259 13.81 -0.88 7.21
CA ALA A 259 14.64 -1.68 6.31
C ALA A 259 15.58 -0.80 5.48
N TRP A 260 15.07 0.34 5.00
CA TRP A 260 15.88 1.33 4.29
C TRP A 260 16.91 2.00 5.22
N ASP A 261 16.50 2.41 6.42
CA ASP A 261 17.38 3.05 7.42
C ASP A 261 18.54 2.12 7.81
N LEU A 262 18.25 0.86 8.12
CA LEU A 262 19.25 -0.19 8.39
C LEU A 262 20.23 -0.36 7.22
N SER A 263 19.72 -0.46 6.00
CA SER A 263 20.54 -0.76 4.82
C SER A 263 21.39 0.44 4.38
N PHE A 264 20.82 1.65 4.38
CA PHE A 264 21.40 2.80 3.69
C PHE A 264 21.90 3.91 4.61
N ARG A 265 21.44 3.97 5.86
CA ARG A 265 22.00 4.88 6.87
C ARG A 265 22.92 4.17 7.85
N GLN A 266 22.53 2.97 8.30
CA GLN A 266 23.32 2.20 9.27
C GLN A 266 24.28 1.19 8.63
N TYR A 267 24.14 0.93 7.32
CA TYR A 267 24.94 -0.04 6.55
C TYR A 267 24.89 -1.48 7.10
N ASP A 268 23.82 -1.82 7.81
CA ASP A 268 23.49 -3.17 8.27
C ASP A 268 22.56 -3.84 7.25
N PHE A 269 23.16 -4.25 6.13
CA PHE A 269 22.44 -4.85 5.00
C PHE A 269 21.78 -6.18 5.36
N ALA A 270 22.39 -6.97 6.26
CA ALA A 270 21.82 -8.24 6.71
C ALA A 270 20.51 -8.03 7.47
N LYS A 271 20.46 -7.09 8.43
CA LYS A 271 19.21 -6.76 9.12
C LYS A 271 18.20 -6.08 8.21
N GLY A 272 18.63 -5.16 7.35
CA GLY A 272 17.74 -4.53 6.36
C GLY A 272 17.08 -5.55 5.42
N ALA A 273 17.85 -6.53 4.95
CA ALA A 273 17.35 -7.66 4.18
C ALA A 273 16.37 -8.51 5.00
N THR A 274 16.67 -8.78 6.28
CA THR A 274 15.81 -9.55 7.19
C THR A 274 14.43 -8.89 7.38
N VAL A 275 14.38 -7.58 7.64
CA VAL A 275 13.12 -6.82 7.73
C VAL A 275 12.36 -6.88 6.40
N SER A 276 13.04 -6.70 5.27
CA SER A 276 12.44 -6.79 3.94
C SER A 276 11.84 -8.17 3.66
N VAL A 277 12.50 -9.26 4.10
CA VAL A 277 11.98 -10.63 3.95
C VAL A 277 10.73 -10.85 4.79
N ILE A 278 10.66 -10.32 6.02
CA ILE A 278 9.45 -10.36 6.84
C ILE A 278 8.28 -9.68 6.11
N MET A 279 8.52 -8.52 5.50
CA MET A 279 7.51 -7.83 4.69
C MET A 279 7.07 -8.63 3.47
N ILE A 280 8.01 -9.27 2.74
CA ILE A 280 7.68 -10.15 1.61
C ILE A 280 6.76 -11.28 2.07
N VAL A 281 7.07 -11.94 3.19
CA VAL A 281 6.23 -13.01 3.75
C VAL A 281 4.83 -12.50 4.06
N PHE A 282 4.71 -11.30 4.62
CA PHE A 282 3.41 -10.69 4.93
C PHE A 282 2.60 -10.37 3.66
N VAL A 283 3.22 -9.78 2.65
CA VAL A 283 2.57 -9.51 1.34
C VAL A 283 2.16 -10.81 0.66
N MET A 284 2.99 -11.84 0.70
CA MET A 284 2.69 -13.16 0.14
C MET A 284 1.50 -13.79 0.85
N PHE A 285 1.45 -13.71 2.19
CA PHE A 285 0.32 -14.21 2.97
C PHE A 285 -0.98 -13.49 2.61
N ALA A 286 -0.97 -12.15 2.59
CA ALA A 286 -2.13 -11.35 2.19
C ALA A 286 -2.60 -11.67 0.76
N SER A 287 -1.64 -11.81 -0.17
CA SER A 287 -1.92 -12.16 -1.57
C SER A 287 -2.55 -13.55 -1.70
N LEU A 288 -2.07 -14.53 -0.94
CA LEU A 288 -2.65 -15.88 -0.91
C LEU A 288 -4.08 -15.89 -0.38
N VAL A 289 -4.37 -15.10 0.66
CA VAL A 289 -5.73 -14.94 1.20
C VAL A 289 -6.66 -14.36 0.13
N TYR A 290 -6.22 -13.30 -0.57
CA TYR A 290 -6.98 -12.67 -1.65
C TYR A 290 -7.25 -13.62 -2.83
N VAL A 291 -6.23 -14.34 -3.31
CA VAL A 291 -6.41 -15.28 -4.44
C VAL A 291 -7.35 -16.42 -4.05
N ARG A 292 -7.33 -16.88 -2.79
CA ARG A 292 -8.25 -17.92 -2.33
C ARG A 292 -9.69 -17.42 -2.24
N SER A 293 -9.93 -16.18 -1.81
CA SER A 293 -11.29 -15.64 -1.70
C SER A 293 -11.95 -15.43 -3.07
N THR A 294 -11.17 -15.13 -4.11
CA THR A 294 -11.67 -14.87 -5.48
C THR A 294 -11.79 -16.14 -6.36
N ARG A 295 -11.24 -17.28 -5.94
CA ARG A 295 -11.28 -18.55 -6.71
C ARG A 295 -12.68 -19.09 -7.03
N HIS A 296 -13.69 -18.71 -6.25
CA HIS A 296 -15.08 -19.13 -6.48
C HIS A 296 -15.79 -18.31 -7.57
N GLU A 297 -15.17 -17.24 -8.08
CA GLU A 297 -15.79 -16.31 -9.04
C GLU A 297 -15.51 -16.69 -10.49
N VAL A 298 -14.36 -17.30 -10.78
CA VAL A 298 -13.96 -17.70 -12.15
C VAL A 298 -14.69 -18.97 -12.64
N ARG A 299 -15.52 -19.58 -11.79
CA ARG A 299 -16.26 -20.82 -12.08
C ARG A 299 -17.77 -20.61 -12.26
N GLY A 300 -18.23 -19.37 -12.37
CA GLY A 300 -19.62 -19.01 -12.67
C GLY A 300 -19.85 -18.79 -14.15
#